data_AF-A0A8J5S2E9-F1
#
_entry.id   AF-A0A8J5S2E9-F1
#
_cell.length_a   1.000
_cell.length_b   1.000
_cell.length_c   1.000
_cell.angle_alpha   90.00
_cell.angle_beta   90.00
_cell.angle_gamma   90.00
#
_symmetry.space_group_name_H-M   'P 1'
#
loop_
_entity.id
_entity.type
_entity.pdbx_description
1 polymer ?
#
loop_
_entity_poly.entity_id
_entity_poly.type
_entity_poly.pdbx_seq_one_letter_code
_entity_poly.pdbx_strand_id
1 'polypeptide(L)'
;MAAPSRVLPFLSPAASASVRASPYGRRAGLLRCAAAAGQAGFFTRLGRLIKEKAQSDVDKLFSGFSKTRENLSVVDELLTYWNLADTDRVLDELEEALLVSDFGPKISFRIVDTLREQIRDGKLKSGAEIKEALKSCILELLTSKGGNSELQLGFRKPAVIMIVGVNGGGKTTSLGKLAYRFKNEGAKVLMAAGDTFRAAARDQLEVWAERTGSEIVIDNDKKAKPPAVLSQAVKRGKREGYDLVLCDTSGRMVILVTESRICISLGIYLLREMTLFQQYFFRTSYKLWSDGRVGFLQESPS
;
A
#
# COMPACT_ATOMS: atom_id res chain seq x y z
N MET A 1 37.05 -34.17 -52.06
CA MET A 1 35.91 -34.87 -51.43
C MET A 1 34.90 -33.82 -50.97
N ALA A 2 33.59 -33.90 -51.14
CA ALA A 2 32.67 -34.61 -52.04
C ALA A 2 31.25 -34.35 -51.48
N ALA A 3 30.30 -33.89 -52.30
CA ALA A 3 28.85 -33.93 -52.03
C ALA A 3 28.24 -35.20 -52.71
N PRO A 4 26.93 -35.57 -52.62
CA PRO A 4 25.69 -34.78 -52.84
C PRO A 4 24.79 -34.81 -51.57
N SER A 5 23.44 -34.83 -51.49
CA SER A 5 22.22 -34.83 -52.37
C SER A 5 21.01 -34.47 -51.44
N ARG A 6 19.91 -33.77 -51.76
CA ARG A 6 19.25 -33.25 -52.98
C ARG A 6 18.42 -34.28 -53.81
N VAL A 7 17.26 -33.81 -54.33
CA VAL A 7 16.21 -34.55 -55.13
C VAL A 7 15.27 -35.39 -54.24
N LEU A 8 13.95 -35.13 -54.09
CA LEU A 8 12.77 -35.04 -55.02
C LEU A 8 12.25 -36.44 -55.47
N PRO A 9 10.98 -36.66 -55.93
CA PRO A 9 10.06 -35.68 -56.55
C PRO A 9 8.52 -35.85 -56.31
N PHE A 10 7.73 -34.96 -56.95
CA PHE A 10 6.49 -35.12 -57.79
C PHE A 10 5.42 -36.23 -57.52
N LEU A 11 4.15 -36.15 -58.01
CA LEU A 11 3.17 -35.07 -58.33
C LEU A 11 1.87 -35.71 -58.90
N SER A 12 0.67 -35.41 -58.35
CA SER A 12 -0.67 -35.70 -58.97
C SER A 12 -1.04 -37.19 -59.22
N PRO A 13 -2.23 -37.55 -59.77
CA PRO A 13 -3.43 -36.77 -60.12
C PRO A 13 -4.61 -36.98 -59.13
N ALA A 14 -5.65 -36.14 -59.00
CA ALA A 14 -6.38 -35.25 -59.92
C ALA A 14 -7.44 -35.96 -60.81
N ALA A 15 -8.71 -35.88 -60.40
CA ALA A 15 -9.88 -36.25 -61.22
C ALA A 15 -11.06 -35.32 -60.89
N SER A 16 -11.70 -34.75 -61.90
CA SER A 16 -12.82 -33.81 -61.78
C SER A 16 -14.17 -34.47 -62.06
N ALA A 17 -15.20 -34.12 -61.29
CA ALA A 17 -16.60 -34.44 -61.59
C ALA A 17 -17.42 -33.15 -61.67
N SER A 18 -18.33 -33.05 -62.65
CA SER A 18 -18.96 -31.80 -63.07
C SER A 18 -20.32 -31.53 -62.42
N VAL A 19 -20.67 -30.24 -62.41
CA VAL A 19 -21.97 -29.67 -62.05
C VAL A 19 -23.15 -30.47 -62.63
N ARG A 20 -24.17 -30.73 -61.81
CA ARG A 20 -25.54 -30.98 -62.27
C ARG A 20 -26.51 -30.22 -61.35
N ALA A 21 -27.26 -29.27 -61.93
CA ALA A 21 -28.21 -28.45 -61.18
C ALA A 21 -29.55 -29.19 -60.98
N SER A 22 -30.25 -28.88 -59.90
CA SER A 22 -31.65 -29.25 -59.67
C SER A 22 -32.38 -28.09 -58.96
N PRO A 23 -33.52 -27.60 -59.47
CA PRO A 23 -34.19 -26.42 -58.92
C PRO A 23 -35.35 -26.79 -57.99
N TYR A 24 -35.17 -26.67 -56.68
CA TYR A 24 -36.25 -26.38 -55.72
C TYR A 24 -35.64 -25.74 -54.47
N GLY A 25 -36.12 -24.57 -54.06
CA GLY A 25 -35.52 -23.82 -52.95
C GLY A 25 -36.51 -23.45 -51.86
N ARG A 26 -35.98 -23.24 -50.63
CA ARG A 26 -36.42 -22.21 -49.67
C ARG A 26 -35.46 -22.10 -48.48
N ARG A 27 -35.34 -20.88 -47.95
CA ARG A 27 -34.72 -20.50 -46.65
C ARG A 27 -33.25 -20.89 -46.43
N ALA A 28 -32.34 -20.01 -46.86
CA ALA A 28 -31.03 -19.90 -46.22
C ALA A 28 -31.19 -19.20 -44.85
N GLY A 29 -30.83 -19.90 -43.77
CA GLY A 29 -30.59 -19.30 -42.46
C GLY A 29 -29.09 -19.09 -42.26
N LEU A 30 -28.66 -17.88 -41.85
CA LEU A 30 -27.24 -17.60 -41.62
C LEU A 30 -26.72 -18.32 -40.37
N LEU A 31 -25.87 -19.32 -40.59
CA LEU A 31 -24.97 -19.88 -39.57
C LEU A 31 -23.52 -19.71 -40.03
N ARG A 32 -22.98 -18.50 -39.80
CA ARG A 32 -21.54 -18.21 -39.85
C ARG A 32 -21.06 -17.78 -38.48
N CYS A 33 -20.25 -18.61 -37.83
CA CYS A 33 -19.64 -18.28 -36.54
C CYS A 33 -18.62 -17.15 -36.71
N ALA A 34 -18.89 -15.98 -36.11
CA ALA A 34 -17.99 -14.81 -36.14
C ALA A 34 -16.99 -14.83 -34.98
N ALA A 35 -16.15 -15.88 -34.89
CA ALA A 35 -15.24 -16.10 -33.78
C ALA A 35 -13.85 -15.45 -33.98
N ALA A 36 -13.77 -14.13 -34.18
CA ALA A 36 -12.49 -13.44 -34.43
C ALA A 36 -12.46 -11.93 -34.05
N ALA A 37 -13.00 -11.52 -32.89
CA ALA A 37 -13.01 -10.10 -32.47
C ALA A 37 -12.72 -9.79 -30.98
N GLY A 38 -12.56 -10.80 -30.12
CA GLY A 38 -12.62 -10.60 -28.65
C GLY A 38 -11.36 -10.00 -28.00
N GLN A 39 -10.15 -10.44 -28.39
CA GLN A 39 -8.97 -10.24 -27.53
C GLN A 39 -8.27 -8.89 -27.71
N ALA A 40 -8.02 -8.43 -28.95
CA ALA A 40 -7.31 -7.17 -29.19
C ALA A 40 -8.03 -5.94 -28.59
N GLY A 41 -9.37 -5.93 -28.64
CA GLY A 41 -10.18 -4.91 -28.00
C GLY A 41 -10.11 -4.97 -26.47
N PHE A 42 -10.12 -6.16 -25.88
CA PHE A 42 -10.07 -6.34 -24.42
C PHE A 42 -8.77 -5.82 -23.80
N PHE A 43 -7.61 -6.22 -24.31
CA PHE A 43 -6.32 -5.76 -23.76
C PHE A 43 -6.12 -4.25 -23.92
N THR A 44 -6.57 -3.67 -25.04
CA THR A 44 -6.53 -2.21 -25.25
C THR A 44 -7.42 -1.46 -24.25
N ARG A 45 -8.59 -2.01 -23.93
CA ARG A 45 -9.54 -1.42 -22.96
C ARG A 45 -9.04 -1.59 -21.52
N LEU A 46 -8.44 -2.74 -21.20
CA LEU A 46 -7.84 -3.02 -19.89
C LEU A 46 -6.63 -2.12 -19.62
N GLY A 47 -5.71 -1.99 -20.59
CA GLY A 47 -4.56 -1.09 -20.48
C GLY A 47 -4.96 0.38 -20.32
N ARG A 48 -6.05 0.80 -20.99
CA ARG A 48 -6.65 2.13 -20.78
C ARG A 48 -7.18 2.29 -19.35
N LEU A 49 -7.99 1.36 -18.87
CA LEU A 49 -8.56 1.40 -17.51
C LEU A 49 -7.47 1.40 -16.42
N ILE A 50 -6.40 0.63 -16.60
CA ILE A 50 -5.24 0.63 -15.69
C ILE A 50 -4.55 2.01 -15.70
N LYS A 51 -4.34 2.61 -16.88
CA LYS A 51 -3.73 3.95 -17.00
C LYS A 51 -4.63 5.04 -16.40
N GLU A 52 -5.93 5.02 -16.68
CA GLU A 52 -6.92 5.96 -16.13
C GLU A 52 -7.01 5.85 -14.60
N LYS A 53 -6.97 4.61 -14.07
CA LYS A 53 -6.97 4.35 -12.62
C LYS A 53 -5.67 4.83 -11.96
N ALA A 54 -4.52 4.52 -12.54
CA ALA A 54 -3.22 4.97 -12.04
C ALA A 54 -3.11 6.50 -12.05
N GLN A 55 -3.51 7.16 -13.15
CA GLN A 55 -3.56 8.62 -13.24
C GLN A 55 -4.48 9.19 -12.16
N SER A 56 -5.72 8.68 -12.06
CA SER A 56 -6.68 9.16 -11.05
C SER A 56 -6.17 9.01 -9.62
N ASP A 57 -5.40 7.97 -9.29
CA ASP A 57 -4.84 7.80 -7.95
C ASP A 57 -3.60 8.69 -7.69
N VAL A 58 -2.79 8.97 -8.72
CA VAL A 58 -1.75 10.01 -8.68
C VAL A 58 -2.36 11.40 -8.50
N ASP A 59 -3.43 11.73 -9.22
CA ASP A 59 -4.13 13.02 -9.12
C ASP A 59 -4.70 13.23 -7.71
N LYS A 60 -5.21 12.16 -7.07
CA LYS A 60 -5.66 12.21 -5.67
C LYS A 60 -4.52 12.55 -4.72
N LEU A 61 -3.34 11.96 -4.90
CA LEU A 61 -2.15 12.31 -4.08
C LEU A 61 -1.78 13.80 -4.27
N PHE A 62 -1.70 14.28 -5.51
CA PHE A 62 -1.44 15.71 -5.78
C PHE A 62 -2.51 16.65 -5.22
N SER A 63 -3.79 16.26 -5.21
CA SER A 63 -4.86 17.05 -4.58
C SER A 63 -4.74 17.07 -3.04
N GLY A 64 -4.30 15.96 -2.42
CA GLY A 64 -4.15 15.85 -0.97
C GLY A 64 -2.97 16.65 -0.43
N PHE A 65 -1.91 16.81 -1.22
CA PHE A 65 -0.71 17.61 -0.88
C PHE A 65 -0.68 18.98 -1.58
N SER A 66 -1.83 19.46 -2.08
CA SER A 66 -1.93 20.76 -2.80
C SER A 66 -1.38 21.93 -1.97
N LYS A 67 -1.87 22.08 -0.73
CA LYS A 67 -1.42 23.14 0.20
C LYS A 67 0.07 23.04 0.56
N THR A 68 0.60 21.83 0.75
CA THR A 68 2.04 21.62 0.98
C THR A 68 2.87 22.01 -0.24
N ARG A 69 2.40 21.70 -1.45
CA ARG A 69 3.07 22.09 -2.71
C ARG A 69 3.01 23.60 -2.95
N GLU A 70 1.94 24.28 -2.52
CA GLU A 70 1.84 25.74 -2.53
C GLU A 70 2.81 26.39 -1.54
N ASN A 71 2.94 25.87 -0.31
CA ASN A 71 3.92 26.38 0.65
C ASN A 71 5.36 26.20 0.13
N LEU A 72 5.65 25.03 -0.47
CA LEU A 72 6.97 24.72 -1.02
C LEU A 72 7.27 25.40 -2.37
N SER A 73 6.34 26.09 -3.03
CA SER A 73 6.65 26.75 -4.31
C SER A 73 7.54 27.98 -4.16
N VAL A 74 7.67 28.53 -2.94
CA VAL A 74 8.65 29.59 -2.61
C VAL A 74 10.07 29.15 -2.98
N VAL A 75 10.39 27.87 -2.80
CA VAL A 75 11.71 27.29 -3.13
C VAL A 75 12.07 27.47 -4.61
N ASP A 76 11.09 27.49 -5.51
CA ASP A 76 11.33 27.69 -6.95
C ASP A 76 11.72 29.13 -7.28
N GLU A 77 11.19 30.11 -6.54
CA GLU A 77 11.57 31.52 -6.65
C GLU A 77 12.97 31.77 -6.08
N LEU A 78 13.25 31.22 -4.89
CA LEU A 78 14.56 31.31 -4.23
C LEU A 78 15.69 30.72 -5.10
N LEU A 79 15.47 29.54 -5.68
CA LEU A 79 16.47 28.86 -6.52
C LEU A 79 16.59 29.45 -7.93
N THR A 80 15.66 30.28 -8.39
CA THR A 80 15.74 30.95 -9.70
C THR A 80 16.86 32.00 -9.75
N TYR A 81 17.10 32.71 -8.64
CA TYR A 81 18.12 33.76 -8.53
C TYR A 81 19.37 33.33 -7.74
N TRP A 82 19.47 32.04 -7.38
CA TRP A 82 20.59 31.52 -6.62
C TRP A 82 21.93 31.68 -7.37
N ASN A 83 22.96 32.08 -6.62
CA ASN A 83 24.35 32.07 -7.02
C ASN A 83 25.21 31.69 -5.80
N LEU A 84 26.49 31.39 -6.02
CA LEU A 84 27.37 30.87 -4.96
C LEU A 84 27.53 31.81 -3.75
N ALA A 85 27.47 33.14 -3.93
CA ALA A 85 27.59 34.10 -2.82
C ALA A 85 26.32 34.18 -1.97
N ASP A 86 25.14 33.97 -2.58
CA ASP A 86 23.84 33.91 -1.91
C ASP A 86 23.54 32.56 -1.24
N THR A 87 24.47 31.59 -1.30
CA THR A 87 24.24 30.19 -0.87
C THR A 87 23.67 30.08 0.54
N ASP A 88 24.33 30.65 1.55
CA ASP A 88 23.90 30.44 2.94
C ASP A 88 22.53 31.11 3.20
N ARG A 89 22.28 32.31 2.65
CA ARG A 89 20.97 32.98 2.71
C ARG A 89 19.84 32.14 2.09
N VAL A 90 20.04 31.65 0.85
CA VAL A 90 19.03 30.85 0.13
C VAL A 90 18.78 29.51 0.81
N LEU A 91 19.80 28.94 1.47
CA LEU A 91 19.67 27.70 2.24
C LEU A 91 18.94 27.91 3.58
N ASP A 92 19.12 29.06 4.23
CA ASP A 92 18.41 29.39 5.48
C ASP A 92 16.92 29.71 5.19
N GLU A 93 16.62 30.44 4.11
CA GLU A 93 15.24 30.67 3.62
C GLU A 93 14.57 29.35 3.17
N LEU A 94 15.34 28.38 2.64
CA LEU A 94 14.87 27.02 2.38
C LEU A 94 14.59 26.23 3.67
N GLU A 95 15.37 26.42 4.74
CA GLU A 95 15.09 25.77 6.03
C GLU A 95 13.77 26.26 6.62
N GLU A 96 13.49 27.57 6.56
CA GLU A 96 12.20 28.13 6.98
C GLU A 96 11.03 27.58 6.15
N ALA A 97 11.17 27.52 4.82
CA ALA A 97 10.14 26.96 3.93
C ALA A 97 9.83 25.47 4.21
N LEU A 98 10.84 24.69 4.63
CA LEU A 98 10.68 23.31 5.09
C LEU A 98 9.97 23.23 6.45
N LEU A 99 10.37 24.06 7.42
CA LEU A 99 9.73 24.13 8.75
C LEU A 99 8.25 24.54 8.66
N VAL A 100 7.91 25.52 7.83
CA VAL A 100 6.53 25.95 7.51
C VAL A 100 5.72 24.88 6.76
N SER A 101 6.38 23.83 6.27
CA SER A 101 5.77 22.68 5.57
C SER A 101 5.75 21.40 6.43
N ASP A 102 5.77 21.53 7.76
CA ASP A 102 5.77 20.45 8.77
C ASP A 102 6.99 19.50 8.72
N PHE A 103 8.10 19.89 8.07
CA PHE A 103 9.36 19.15 8.21
C PHE A 103 9.97 19.45 9.58
N GLY A 104 10.05 18.43 10.46
CA GLY A 104 10.61 18.60 11.80
C GLY A 104 12.09 19.02 11.77
N PRO A 105 12.58 19.87 12.70
CA PRO A 105 13.88 20.57 12.57
C PRO A 105 15.08 19.67 12.24
N LYS A 106 15.17 18.49 12.85
CA LYS A 106 16.25 17.52 12.60
C LYS A 106 16.28 16.99 11.14
N ILE A 107 15.16 17.04 10.43
CA ILE A 107 15.05 16.67 9.02
C ILE A 107 15.42 17.87 8.14
N SER A 108 14.86 19.04 8.42
CA SER A 108 15.14 20.28 7.69
C SER A 108 16.64 20.61 7.70
N PHE A 109 17.25 20.67 8.89
CA PHE A 109 18.69 20.86 9.06
C PHE A 109 19.51 19.82 8.28
N ARG A 110 19.19 18.51 8.37
CA ARG A 110 19.94 17.47 7.64
C ARG A 110 19.86 17.67 6.12
N ILE A 111 18.70 18.05 5.60
CA ILE A 111 18.52 18.32 4.16
C ILE A 111 19.37 19.52 3.74
N VAL A 112 19.26 20.63 4.47
CA VAL A 112 19.92 21.90 4.16
C VAL A 112 21.44 21.79 4.26
N ASP A 113 21.95 21.14 5.30
CA ASP A 113 23.39 20.88 5.49
C ASP A 113 23.95 19.94 4.39
N THR A 114 23.20 18.91 3.99
CA THR A 114 23.57 18.04 2.85
C THR A 114 23.66 18.82 1.53
N LEU A 115 22.79 19.80 1.30
CA LEU A 115 22.85 20.67 0.13
C LEU A 115 24.02 21.67 0.23
N ARG A 116 24.28 22.22 1.43
CA ARG A 116 25.40 23.11 1.75
C ARG A 116 26.75 22.45 1.45
N GLU A 117 26.94 21.20 1.86
CA GLU A 117 28.11 20.38 1.51
C GLU A 117 28.24 20.18 -0.01
N GLN A 118 27.16 19.75 -0.68
CA GLN A 118 27.21 19.45 -2.12
C GLN A 118 27.46 20.69 -2.99
N ILE A 119 27.01 21.87 -2.57
CA ILE A 119 27.36 23.15 -3.22
C ILE A 119 28.85 23.49 -2.97
N ARG A 120 29.34 23.36 -1.73
CA ARG A 120 30.75 23.65 -1.37
C ARG A 120 31.74 22.71 -2.07
N ASP A 121 31.37 21.45 -2.27
CA ASP A 121 32.12 20.46 -3.07
C ASP A 121 32.07 20.73 -4.59
N GLY A 122 31.28 21.72 -5.05
CA GLY A 122 31.09 22.00 -6.47
C GLY A 122 30.34 20.90 -7.23
N LYS A 123 29.58 20.04 -6.52
CA LYS A 123 28.72 18.99 -7.11
C LYS A 123 27.43 19.58 -7.69
N LEU A 124 26.92 20.64 -7.06
CA LEU A 124 25.72 21.39 -7.49
C LEU A 124 26.14 22.79 -7.97
N LYS A 125 25.71 23.17 -9.18
CA LYS A 125 26.16 24.37 -9.91
C LYS A 125 25.02 25.24 -10.42
N SER A 126 23.77 24.81 -10.23
CA SER A 126 22.57 25.56 -10.61
C SER A 126 21.41 25.31 -9.64
N GLY A 127 20.47 26.26 -9.55
CA GLY A 127 19.25 26.09 -8.75
C GLY A 127 18.40 24.89 -9.16
N ALA A 128 18.44 24.50 -10.45
CA ALA A 128 17.79 23.30 -10.94
C ALA A 128 18.43 22.01 -10.37
N GLU A 129 19.76 21.94 -10.32
CA GLU A 129 20.47 20.82 -9.67
C GLU A 129 20.18 20.77 -8.17
N ILE A 130 20.16 21.92 -7.48
CA ILE A 130 19.81 22.00 -6.05
C ILE A 130 18.38 21.49 -5.81
N LYS A 131 17.42 21.82 -6.69
CA LYS A 131 16.04 21.33 -6.62
C LYS A 131 15.91 19.81 -6.80
N GLU A 132 16.66 19.21 -7.72
CA GLU A 132 16.66 17.75 -7.88
C GLU A 132 17.44 17.04 -6.75
N ALA A 133 18.49 17.66 -6.20
CA ALA A 133 19.19 17.17 -5.02
C ALA A 133 18.29 17.20 -3.77
N LEU A 134 17.53 18.28 -3.55
CA LEU A 134 16.52 18.39 -2.49
C LEU A 134 15.49 17.26 -2.56
N LYS A 135 14.89 17.01 -3.73
CA LYS A 135 13.97 15.88 -3.95
C LYS A 135 14.64 14.53 -3.65
N SER A 136 15.89 14.36 -4.07
CA SER A 136 16.65 13.13 -3.89
C SER A 136 16.93 12.86 -2.40
N CYS A 137 17.30 13.89 -1.64
CA CYS A 137 17.49 13.81 -0.18
C CYS A 137 16.18 13.40 0.52
N ILE A 138 15.05 14.00 0.15
CA ILE A 138 13.73 13.65 0.70
C ILE A 138 13.36 12.19 0.36
N LEU A 139 13.61 11.75 -0.88
CA LEU A 139 13.36 10.38 -1.31
C LEU A 139 14.23 9.35 -0.57
N GLU A 140 15.51 9.65 -0.34
CA GLU A 140 16.41 8.82 0.49
C GLU A 140 15.91 8.76 1.93
N LEU A 141 15.50 9.89 2.52
CA LEU A 141 14.97 9.94 3.89
C LEU A 141 13.70 9.09 4.07
N LEU A 142 12.83 9.05 3.05
CA LEU A 142 11.61 8.23 3.05
C LEU A 142 11.89 6.72 2.84
N THR A 143 12.92 6.36 2.08
CA THR A 143 13.20 4.96 1.69
C THR A 143 14.23 4.27 2.60
N SER A 144 15.22 5.00 3.12
CA SER A 144 16.35 4.48 3.92
C SER A 144 15.97 3.73 5.20
N LYS A 145 14.75 3.94 5.72
CA LYS A 145 14.25 3.31 6.96
C LYS A 145 13.15 2.26 6.76
N GLY A 146 12.69 2.03 5.53
CA GLY A 146 11.51 1.20 5.26
C GLY A 146 11.55 0.50 3.90
N GLY A 147 12.10 -0.71 3.86
CA GLY A 147 12.03 -1.57 2.67
C GLY A 147 10.62 -2.12 2.43
N ASN A 148 10.09 -1.86 1.23
CA ASN A 148 8.75 -2.20 0.73
C ASN A 148 7.57 -1.68 1.60
N SER A 149 6.79 -0.73 1.05
CA SER A 149 5.58 -0.19 1.67
C SER A 149 4.34 -1.09 1.56
N GLU A 150 4.47 -2.26 0.91
CA GLU A 150 3.43 -3.27 0.77
C GLU A 150 3.19 -4.07 2.07
N LEU A 151 1.93 -4.42 2.34
CA LEU A 151 1.55 -5.21 3.51
C LEU A 151 2.08 -6.64 3.42
N GLN A 152 3.00 -6.99 4.31
CA GLN A 152 3.65 -8.30 4.38
C GLN A 152 2.73 -9.37 5.00
N LEU A 153 1.70 -9.78 4.27
CA LEU A 153 0.70 -10.77 4.73
C LEU A 153 1.26 -12.20 4.77
N GLY A 154 2.22 -12.53 3.89
CA GLY A 154 2.76 -13.87 3.71
C GLY A 154 1.74 -14.89 3.17
N PHE A 155 2.10 -16.17 3.19
CA PHE A 155 1.30 -17.25 2.60
C PHE A 155 0.38 -18.00 3.59
N ARG A 156 0.54 -17.78 4.91
CA ARG A 156 -0.25 -18.47 5.94
C ARG A 156 -1.53 -17.68 6.25
N LYS A 157 -2.66 -18.39 6.29
CA LYS A 157 -3.99 -17.79 6.47
C LYS A 157 -4.63 -18.20 7.81
N PRO A 158 -5.42 -17.34 8.46
CA PRO A 158 -5.61 -15.92 8.11
C PRO A 158 -4.36 -15.08 8.43
N ALA A 159 -4.08 -14.09 7.59
CA ALA A 159 -3.22 -12.98 7.98
C ALA A 159 -3.99 -12.07 8.96
N VAL A 160 -3.33 -11.57 10.01
CA VAL A 160 -3.97 -10.77 11.06
C VAL A 160 -3.39 -9.36 11.05
N ILE A 161 -4.22 -8.36 10.80
CA ILE A 161 -3.85 -6.94 10.81
C ILE A 161 -4.57 -6.29 11.99
N MET A 162 -3.81 -5.62 12.88
CA MET A 162 -4.34 -4.90 14.02
C MET A 162 -4.08 -3.40 13.86
N ILE A 163 -5.13 -2.59 13.96
CA ILE A 163 -5.07 -1.13 13.77
C ILE A 163 -5.13 -0.46 15.14
N VAL A 164 -4.12 0.35 15.44
CA VAL A 164 -3.82 0.93 16.76
C VAL A 164 -3.63 2.45 16.68
N GLY A 165 -3.58 3.12 17.83
CA GLY A 165 -3.35 4.57 17.93
C GLY A 165 -4.51 5.37 18.52
N VAL A 166 -4.32 6.69 18.62
CA VAL A 166 -5.17 7.61 19.39
C VAL A 166 -6.61 7.75 18.86
N ASN A 167 -7.47 8.41 19.64
CA ASN A 167 -8.81 8.80 19.19
C ASN A 167 -8.73 10.00 18.23
N GLY A 168 -9.76 10.18 17.38
CA GLY A 168 -9.74 11.16 16.29
C GLY A 168 -8.97 10.69 15.03
N GLY A 169 -7.86 9.95 15.19
CA GLY A 169 -6.98 9.46 14.12
C GLY A 169 -7.56 8.43 13.13
N GLY A 170 -8.89 8.35 12.96
CA GLY A 170 -9.51 7.65 11.84
C GLY A 170 -9.37 6.12 11.77
N LYS A 171 -8.99 5.43 12.85
CA LYS A 171 -8.77 3.96 12.89
C LYS A 171 -9.89 3.14 12.24
N THR A 172 -11.10 3.18 12.78
CA THR A 172 -12.28 2.42 12.32
C THR A 172 -12.60 2.71 10.85
N THR A 173 -12.54 3.98 10.45
CA THR A 173 -12.70 4.42 9.05
C THR A 173 -11.62 3.85 8.12
N SER A 174 -10.38 3.73 8.61
CA SER A 174 -9.25 3.20 7.85
C SER A 174 -9.30 1.68 7.75
N LEU A 175 -9.78 0.99 8.79
CA LEU A 175 -10.12 -0.44 8.76
C LEU A 175 -11.18 -0.71 7.69
N GLY A 176 -12.28 0.04 7.68
CA GLY A 176 -13.33 -0.08 6.67
C GLY A 176 -12.85 0.15 5.24
N LYS A 177 -11.99 1.16 5.02
CA LYS A 177 -11.32 1.40 3.73
C LYS A 177 -10.39 0.23 3.33
N LEU A 178 -9.64 -0.33 4.29
CA LEU A 178 -8.73 -1.45 4.03
C LEU A 178 -9.49 -2.75 3.73
N ALA A 179 -10.60 -3.01 4.42
CA ALA A 179 -11.52 -4.09 4.13
C ALA A 179 -12.12 -3.94 2.73
N TYR A 180 -12.61 -2.75 2.37
CA TYR A 180 -13.12 -2.47 1.02
C TYR A 180 -12.07 -2.75 -0.06
N ARG A 181 -10.82 -2.36 0.16
CA ARG A 181 -9.69 -2.68 -0.74
C ARG A 181 -9.52 -4.21 -0.89
N PHE A 182 -9.34 -4.94 0.22
CA PHE A 182 -9.11 -6.38 0.16
C PHE A 182 -10.31 -7.18 -0.38
N LYS A 183 -11.54 -6.73 -0.13
CA LYS A 183 -12.76 -7.29 -0.72
C LYS A 183 -12.80 -7.11 -2.25
N ASN A 184 -12.36 -5.96 -2.76
CA ASN A 184 -12.21 -5.73 -4.22
C ASN A 184 -11.07 -6.56 -4.83
N GLU A 185 -10.02 -6.84 -4.05
CA GLU A 185 -8.94 -7.77 -4.41
C GLU A 185 -9.36 -9.25 -4.27
N GLY A 186 -10.63 -9.53 -3.91
CA GLY A 186 -11.24 -10.86 -3.86
C GLY A 186 -11.06 -11.63 -2.55
N ALA A 187 -10.41 -11.05 -1.54
CA ALA A 187 -10.09 -11.74 -0.29
C ALA A 187 -11.32 -11.92 0.63
N LYS A 188 -11.36 -13.05 1.34
CA LYS A 188 -12.33 -13.34 2.41
C LYS A 188 -11.87 -12.65 3.71
N VAL A 189 -12.46 -11.48 3.97
CA VAL A 189 -12.16 -10.61 5.13
C VAL A 189 -13.13 -10.85 6.29
N LEU A 190 -12.58 -10.96 7.51
CA LEU A 190 -13.30 -10.92 8.79
C LEU A 190 -12.89 -9.65 9.57
N MET A 191 -13.85 -8.88 10.05
CA MET A 191 -13.61 -7.75 10.96
C MET A 191 -13.71 -8.19 12.43
N ALA A 192 -13.02 -7.50 13.34
CA ALA A 192 -13.14 -7.70 14.78
C ALA A 192 -13.31 -6.36 15.51
N ALA A 193 -14.43 -6.21 16.23
CA ALA A 193 -14.80 -5.00 16.96
C ALA A 193 -14.06 -4.88 18.30
N GLY A 194 -12.75 -4.68 18.26
CA GLY A 194 -11.88 -4.56 19.44
C GLY A 194 -11.86 -3.18 20.10
N ASP A 195 -12.52 -2.16 19.53
CA ASP A 195 -12.77 -0.90 20.26
C ASP A 195 -13.98 -1.03 21.21
N THR A 196 -13.83 -1.82 22.28
CA THR A 196 -14.90 -2.04 23.25
C THR A 196 -15.14 -0.87 24.21
N PHE A 197 -14.31 0.18 24.14
CA PHE A 197 -14.48 1.42 24.91
C PHE A 197 -15.44 2.42 24.24
N ARG A 198 -15.54 2.42 22.90
CA ARG A 198 -16.36 3.37 22.15
C ARG A 198 -17.51 2.64 21.44
N ALA A 199 -18.72 2.68 22.01
CA ALA A 199 -19.91 2.08 21.39
C ALA A 199 -20.11 2.52 19.93
N ALA A 200 -20.05 3.83 19.66
CA ALA A 200 -20.15 4.36 18.29
C ALA A 200 -19.05 3.87 17.31
N ALA A 201 -17.95 3.29 17.80
CA ALA A 201 -16.92 2.67 16.97
C ALA A 201 -17.32 1.25 16.54
N ARG A 202 -17.95 0.48 17.44
CA ARG A 202 -18.63 -0.77 17.09
C ARG A 202 -19.69 -0.50 16.03
N ASP A 203 -20.60 0.45 16.29
CA ASP A 203 -21.72 0.75 15.39
C ASP A 203 -21.22 1.21 14.00
N GLN A 204 -20.17 2.04 13.98
CA GLN A 204 -19.49 2.44 12.74
C GLN A 204 -18.82 1.27 12.01
N LEU A 205 -18.25 0.29 12.74
CA LEU A 205 -17.63 -0.89 12.15
C LEU A 205 -18.67 -1.89 11.62
N GLU A 206 -19.84 -2.01 12.27
CA GLU A 206 -20.99 -2.78 11.76
C GLU A 206 -21.44 -2.23 10.39
N VAL A 207 -21.60 -0.91 10.25
CA VAL A 207 -21.91 -0.26 8.96
C VAL A 207 -20.81 -0.48 7.91
N TRP A 208 -19.53 -0.53 8.30
CA TRP A 208 -18.44 -0.87 7.37
C TRP A 208 -18.43 -2.36 6.98
N ALA A 209 -18.82 -3.27 7.88
CA ALA A 209 -18.95 -4.69 7.59
C ALA A 209 -20.04 -4.93 6.52
N GLU A 210 -21.24 -4.38 6.76
CA GLU A 210 -22.35 -4.39 5.80
C GLU A 210 -21.93 -3.78 4.45
N ARG A 211 -21.42 -2.55 4.44
CA ARG A 211 -21.01 -1.82 3.23
C ARG A 211 -19.97 -2.55 2.38
N THR A 212 -19.16 -3.42 2.98
CA THR A 212 -18.11 -4.17 2.28
C THR A 212 -18.48 -5.63 2.03
N GLY A 213 -19.62 -6.11 2.51
CA GLY A 213 -19.94 -7.54 2.54
C GLY A 213 -18.89 -8.35 3.29
N SER A 214 -18.29 -7.78 4.34
CA SER A 214 -17.36 -8.46 5.24
C SER A 214 -18.14 -8.99 6.44
N GLU A 215 -17.77 -10.17 6.94
CA GLU A 215 -18.32 -10.63 8.20
C GLU A 215 -17.60 -9.94 9.37
N ILE A 216 -18.26 -9.86 10.53
CA ILE A 216 -17.73 -9.18 11.72
C ILE A 216 -17.87 -10.08 12.96
N VAL A 217 -16.88 -10.02 13.85
CA VAL A 217 -16.94 -10.58 15.21
C VAL A 217 -17.10 -9.43 16.20
N ILE A 218 -18.15 -9.55 17.01
CA ILE A 218 -18.56 -8.59 18.01
C ILE A 218 -18.95 -9.36 19.27
N ASP A 219 -18.59 -8.83 20.42
CA ASP A 219 -19.06 -9.31 21.71
C ASP A 219 -20.32 -8.54 22.08
N ASN A 220 -21.35 -9.26 22.55
CA ASN A 220 -22.64 -8.66 22.91
C ASN A 220 -22.71 -8.26 24.40
N ASP A 221 -21.74 -8.66 25.21
CA ASP A 221 -21.62 -8.18 26.58
C ASP A 221 -21.07 -6.75 26.61
N LYS A 222 -21.79 -5.84 27.28
CA LYS A 222 -21.38 -4.43 27.50
C LYS A 222 -20.13 -4.26 28.39
N LYS A 223 -19.42 -5.35 28.69
CA LYS A 223 -18.17 -5.42 29.46
C LYS A 223 -17.06 -6.22 28.73
N ALA A 224 -17.23 -6.44 27.42
CA ALA A 224 -16.29 -7.10 26.53
C ALA A 224 -14.84 -6.61 26.71
N LYS A 225 -13.90 -7.54 26.89
CA LYS A 225 -12.45 -7.24 26.95
C LYS A 225 -11.87 -7.37 25.53
N PRO A 226 -11.17 -6.37 24.96
CA PRO A 226 -10.67 -6.43 23.58
C PRO A 226 -9.89 -7.71 23.21
N PRO A 227 -9.01 -8.27 24.07
CA PRO A 227 -8.32 -9.53 23.75
C PRO A 227 -9.25 -10.74 23.55
N ALA A 228 -10.44 -10.75 24.15
CA ALA A 228 -11.42 -11.82 23.97
C ALA A 228 -12.03 -11.77 22.57
N VAL A 229 -12.48 -10.58 22.14
CA VAL A 229 -13.05 -10.34 20.79
C VAL A 229 -12.01 -10.68 19.71
N LEU A 230 -10.77 -10.23 19.88
CA LEU A 230 -9.67 -10.54 18.96
C LEU A 230 -9.31 -12.03 18.94
N SER A 231 -9.26 -12.70 20.11
CA SER A 231 -9.07 -14.16 20.19
C SER A 231 -10.19 -14.92 19.47
N GLN A 232 -11.45 -14.51 19.66
CA GLN A 232 -12.60 -15.11 18.99
C GLN A 232 -12.52 -14.92 17.48
N ALA A 233 -12.17 -13.72 17.01
CA ALA A 233 -12.02 -13.42 15.59
C ALA A 233 -10.90 -14.21 14.91
N VAL A 234 -9.72 -14.32 15.53
CA VAL A 234 -8.61 -15.12 14.96
C VAL A 234 -8.95 -16.61 14.95
N LYS A 235 -9.59 -17.14 16.01
CA LYS A 235 -10.06 -18.54 16.05
C LYS A 235 -11.15 -18.82 14.99
N ARG A 236 -12.08 -17.88 14.82
CA ARG A 236 -13.11 -17.90 13.76
C ARG A 236 -12.45 -17.91 12.38
N GLY A 237 -11.54 -16.97 12.12
CA GLY A 237 -10.79 -16.84 10.87
C GLY A 237 -10.04 -18.12 10.48
N LYS A 238 -9.34 -18.75 11.43
CA LYS A 238 -8.63 -20.03 11.25
C LYS A 238 -9.57 -21.20 10.97
N ARG A 239 -10.72 -21.28 11.65
CA ARG A 239 -11.72 -22.35 11.49
C ARG A 239 -12.50 -22.26 10.18
N GLU A 240 -12.88 -21.06 9.76
CA GLU A 240 -13.77 -20.82 8.62
C GLU A 240 -13.03 -20.37 7.35
N GLY A 241 -11.71 -20.58 7.30
CA GLY A 241 -10.89 -20.41 6.09
C GLY A 241 -10.87 -18.98 5.56
N TYR A 242 -10.72 -17.98 6.44
CA TYR A 242 -10.56 -16.58 6.04
C TYR A 242 -9.13 -16.27 5.59
N ASP A 243 -9.01 -15.34 4.65
CA ASP A 243 -7.70 -14.83 4.20
C ASP A 243 -7.15 -13.81 5.19
N LEU A 244 -8.03 -12.97 5.74
CA LEU A 244 -7.69 -11.79 6.53
C LEU A 244 -8.59 -11.65 7.74
N VAL A 245 -8.00 -11.32 8.90
CA VAL A 245 -8.70 -10.82 10.09
C VAL A 245 -8.21 -9.40 10.37
N LEU A 246 -9.13 -8.43 10.34
CA LEU A 246 -8.87 -7.00 10.57
C LEU A 246 -9.42 -6.58 11.94
N CYS A 247 -8.53 -6.24 12.85
CA CYS A 247 -8.86 -5.93 14.24
C CYS A 247 -8.80 -4.42 14.51
N ASP A 248 -9.93 -3.82 14.89
CA ASP A 248 -9.94 -2.48 15.49
C ASP A 248 -9.51 -2.55 16.97
N THR A 249 -9.08 -1.44 17.56
CA THR A 249 -8.68 -1.38 18.97
C THR A 249 -9.08 -0.06 19.64
N SER A 250 -9.32 -0.10 20.96
CA SER A 250 -9.66 1.10 21.73
C SER A 250 -8.50 2.07 21.87
N GLY A 251 -8.56 3.16 21.08
CA GLY A 251 -7.64 4.27 21.23
C GLY A 251 -7.84 5.04 22.53
N ARG A 252 -6.76 5.64 23.03
CA ARG A 252 -6.74 6.56 24.17
C ARG A 252 -5.93 7.81 23.80
N MET A 253 -6.19 8.95 24.45
CA MET A 253 -5.42 10.18 24.22
C MET A 253 -4.04 10.16 24.90
N VAL A 254 -3.82 9.23 25.82
CA VAL A 254 -2.53 8.93 26.45
C VAL A 254 -2.21 7.47 26.17
N ILE A 255 -0.95 7.16 25.82
CA ILE A 255 -0.45 5.79 25.66
C ILE A 255 -0.32 5.13 27.04
N LEU A 256 -1.46 4.82 27.64
CA LEU A 256 -1.54 4.01 28.85
C LEU A 256 -1.23 2.56 28.49
N VAL A 257 -0.51 1.89 29.40
CA VAL A 257 0.07 0.53 29.32
C VAL A 257 -0.88 -0.57 28.82
N THR A 258 -2.19 -0.29 28.77
CA THR A 258 -3.23 -1.07 28.09
C THR A 258 -2.91 -1.49 26.65
N GLU A 259 -2.47 -0.60 25.75
CA GLU A 259 -2.19 -1.02 24.35
C GLU A 259 -1.03 -2.00 24.29
N SER A 260 0.07 -1.69 24.98
CA SER A 260 1.22 -2.59 25.14
C SER A 260 0.81 -3.95 25.71
N ARG A 261 -0.09 -3.99 26.70
CA ARG A 261 -0.62 -5.25 27.27
C ARG A 261 -1.52 -6.02 26.31
N ILE A 262 -2.24 -5.37 25.39
CA ILE A 262 -2.99 -6.05 24.32
C ILE A 262 -2.01 -6.69 23.33
N CYS A 263 -1.02 -5.93 22.84
CA CYS A 263 0.03 -6.45 21.97
C CYS A 263 0.81 -7.61 22.61
N ILE A 264 1.18 -7.50 23.88
CA ILE A 264 1.88 -8.55 24.63
C ILE A 264 0.98 -9.78 24.85
N SER A 265 -0.29 -9.60 25.22
CA SER A 265 -1.20 -10.73 25.47
C SER A 265 -1.54 -11.49 24.19
N LEU A 266 -1.82 -10.78 23.08
CA LEU A 266 -2.06 -11.39 21.77
C LEU A 266 -0.77 -12.02 21.22
N GLY A 267 0.37 -11.34 21.38
CA GLY A 267 1.69 -11.83 21.02
C GLY A 267 2.06 -13.13 21.75
N ILE A 268 1.87 -13.21 23.07
CA ILE A 268 2.10 -14.44 23.85
C ILE A 268 1.18 -15.59 23.39
N TYR A 269 -0.07 -15.28 23.03
CA TYR A 269 -1.01 -16.29 22.52
C TYR A 269 -0.61 -16.81 21.13
N LEU A 270 -0.20 -15.91 20.22
CA LEU A 270 0.33 -16.27 18.89
C LEU A 270 1.66 -17.03 19.00
N LEU A 271 2.57 -16.60 19.88
CA LEU A 271 3.85 -17.26 20.17
C LEU A 271 3.66 -18.72 20.63
N ARG A 272 2.63 -19.01 21.44
CA ARG A 272 2.32 -20.37 21.90
C ARG A 272 1.86 -21.31 20.79
N GLU A 273 1.27 -20.80 19.71
CA GLU A 273 0.86 -21.57 18.53
C GLU A 273 1.95 -21.58 17.42
N MET A 274 3.09 -20.91 17.63
CA MET A 274 4.16 -20.75 16.65
C MET A 274 5.31 -21.75 16.83
N THR A 275 5.83 -22.25 15.70
CA THR A 275 7.10 -22.97 15.63
C THR A 275 8.27 -22.11 16.13
N LEU A 276 9.26 -22.73 16.81
CA LEU A 276 10.40 -22.07 17.47
C LEU A 276 11.08 -20.94 16.67
N PHE A 277 11.28 -21.13 15.36
CA PHE A 277 11.88 -20.11 14.47
C PHE A 277 11.08 -18.79 14.44
N GLN A 278 9.75 -18.86 14.43
CA GLN A 278 8.89 -17.67 14.47
C GLN A 278 8.83 -17.05 15.87
N GLN A 279 8.97 -17.86 16.92
CA GLN A 279 9.11 -17.35 18.28
C GLN A 279 10.39 -16.52 18.44
N TYR A 280 11.49 -16.95 17.80
CA TYR A 280 12.76 -16.23 17.77
C TYR A 280 12.62 -14.88 17.05
N PHE A 281 11.95 -14.84 15.89
CA PHE A 281 11.68 -13.60 15.15
C PHE A 281 10.87 -12.59 15.99
N PHE A 282 9.73 -13.02 16.55
CA PHE A 282 8.89 -12.13 17.38
C PHE A 282 9.62 -11.66 18.66
N ARG A 283 10.42 -12.52 19.31
CA ARG A 283 11.28 -12.09 20.44
C ARG A 283 12.33 -11.06 20.03
N THR A 284 12.89 -11.18 18.83
CA THR A 284 13.93 -10.26 18.33
C THR A 284 13.32 -8.88 18.01
N SER A 285 12.20 -8.85 17.30
CA SER A 285 11.45 -7.61 17.02
C SER A 285 10.92 -6.96 18.31
N TYR A 286 10.43 -7.76 19.27
CA TYR A 286 10.04 -7.26 20.59
C TYR A 286 11.23 -6.65 21.35
N LYS A 287 12.41 -7.28 21.29
CA LYS A 287 13.62 -6.75 21.95
C LYS A 287 14.09 -5.43 21.31
N LEU A 288 14.02 -5.30 20.00
CA LEU A 288 14.29 -4.02 19.31
C LEU A 288 13.31 -2.90 19.72
N TRP A 289 12.06 -3.26 20.03
CA TRP A 289 11.04 -2.34 20.53
C TRP A 289 11.21 -2.01 22.02
N SER A 290 11.52 -2.99 22.88
CA SER A 290 11.74 -2.78 24.33
C SER A 290 13.00 -1.99 24.64
N ASP A 291 14.05 -2.19 23.83
CA ASP A 291 15.35 -1.55 24.03
C ASP A 291 15.39 -0.10 23.47
N GLY A 292 14.24 0.48 23.10
CA GLY A 292 14.12 1.84 22.53
C GLY A 292 14.72 2.01 21.13
N ARG A 293 15.16 0.91 20.48
CA ARG A 293 15.92 0.96 19.23
C ARG A 293 15.06 1.12 17.96
N VAL A 294 13.74 1.03 18.10
CA VAL A 294 12.79 1.61 17.13
C VAL A 294 12.52 3.06 17.56
N GLY A 295 13.47 3.94 17.26
CA GLY A 295 13.58 5.24 17.90
C GLY A 295 12.50 6.25 17.51
N PHE A 296 11.62 6.57 18.46
CA PHE A 296 11.22 7.96 18.69
C PHE A 296 12.28 8.63 19.56
N LEU A 297 12.63 9.88 19.24
CA LEU A 297 13.45 10.71 20.11
C LEU A 297 12.58 11.13 21.30
N GLN A 298 12.79 10.48 22.44
CA GLN A 298 12.26 10.95 23.72
C GLN A 298 13.30 11.88 24.33
N GLU A 299 13.07 13.19 24.23
CA GLU A 299 13.87 14.18 24.94
C GLU A 299 13.78 13.92 26.45
N SER A 300 14.92 14.01 27.13
CA SER A 300 15.02 13.76 28.57
C SER A 300 14.81 15.07 29.32
N PRO A 301 13.87 15.14 30.28
CA PRO A 301 13.68 16.36 31.05
C PRO A 301 14.81 16.56 32.06
N SER A 302 15.38 17.76 32.07
CA SER A 302 16.25 18.33 33.10
C SER A 302 15.91 19.79 33.32
#